data_AF-A0AAD3DJ52-F1
#
_entry.id   AF-A0AAD3DJ52-F1
#
_cell.length_a   1.000
_cell.length_b   1.000
_cell.length_c   1.000
_cell.angle_alpha   90.00
_cell.angle_beta   90.00
_cell.angle_gamma   90.00
#
_symmetry.space_group_name_H-M   'P 1'
#
loop_
_entity.id
_entity.type
_entity.pdbx_description
1 polymer ?
#
loop_
_entity_poly.entity_id
_entity_poly.type
_entity_poly.pdbx_seq_one_letter_code
_entity_poly.pdbx_strand_id
1 'polypeptide(L)'
;ADILLLDSSFAHLVAAVAWGRNVYDSVTRFLQFQLTANMVAIAVAVGGAVCLRQSPLSAVQMLWVNLIIDSLASLALATDAPNADVLTTPPHRPTDPIVTPTVLKHILGQSAYQLAVLYGIVGMESAMQPDMLPFHGNDLLLPLLGSTPIGGSGLTSTCTTLVFNTFVWMQLFNQINC
;
A
#
# COMPACT_ATOMS: atom_id res chain seq x y z
N ALA A 1 4.01 5.05 38.50
CA ALA A 1 4.31 3.61 38.39
C ALA A 1 3.35 3.07 37.34
N ASP A 2 3.85 2.82 36.13
CA ASP A 2 2.99 2.56 34.95
C ASP A 2 2.50 1.10 34.84
N ILE A 3 3.07 0.19 35.63
CA ILE A 3 2.68 -1.23 35.68
C ILE A 3 2.51 -1.64 37.15
N LEU A 4 1.32 -2.09 37.52
CA LEU A 4 1.02 -2.68 38.82
C LEU A 4 1.14 -4.20 38.72
N LEU A 5 2.12 -4.79 39.41
CA LEU A 5 2.27 -6.25 39.46
C LEU A 5 1.21 -6.82 40.40
N LEU A 6 0.30 -7.62 39.86
CA LEU A 6 -0.73 -8.33 40.64
C LEU A 6 -0.14 -9.46 41.50
N ASP A 7 1.08 -9.92 41.18
CA ASP A 7 1.81 -10.93 41.92
C ASP A 7 3.33 -10.67 41.85
N SER A 8 4.05 -11.02 42.92
CA SER A 8 5.46 -10.68 43.17
C SER A 8 6.49 -11.55 42.42
N SER A 9 6.04 -12.30 41.41
CA SER A 9 6.87 -13.23 40.65
C SER A 9 7.62 -12.55 39.50
N PHE A 10 8.93 -12.74 39.46
CA PHE A 10 9.81 -12.29 38.36
C PHE A 10 9.41 -12.90 36.99
N ALA A 11 8.73 -14.06 36.99
CA ALA A 11 8.27 -14.71 35.77
C ALA A 11 7.21 -13.87 35.01
N HIS A 12 6.31 -13.19 35.73
CA HIS A 12 5.29 -12.32 35.11
C HIS A 12 5.91 -11.06 34.51
N LEU A 13 6.99 -10.55 35.11
CA LEU A 13 7.75 -9.42 34.54
C LEU A 13 8.41 -9.80 33.22
N VAL A 14 9.05 -10.97 33.14
CA VAL A 14 9.65 -11.47 31.89
C VAL A 14 8.60 -11.68 30.81
N ALA A 15 7.43 -12.23 31.16
CA ALA A 15 6.31 -12.39 30.23
C ALA A 15 5.77 -11.04 29.72
N ALA A 16 5.64 -10.04 30.60
CA ALA A 16 5.21 -8.70 30.20
C ALA A 16 6.21 -8.03 29.23
N VAL A 17 7.51 -8.20 29.46
CA VAL A 17 8.56 -7.71 28.55
C VAL A 17 8.51 -8.44 27.20
N ALA A 18 8.28 -9.76 27.18
CA ALA A 18 8.11 -10.52 25.94
C ALA A 18 6.93 -10.02 25.10
N TRP A 19 5.79 -9.76 25.74
CA TRP A 19 4.63 -9.15 25.08
C TRP A 19 4.90 -7.73 24.58
N GLY A 20 5.59 -6.90 25.36
CA GLY A 20 5.96 -5.56 24.94
C GLY A 20 6.86 -5.55 23.69
N ARG A 21 7.81 -6.49 23.59
CA ARG A 21 8.65 -6.67 22.40
C ARG A 21 7.84 -7.11 21.19
N ASN A 22 6.93 -8.06 21.37
CA ASN A 22 6.05 -8.54 20.31
C ASN A 22 5.15 -7.41 19.75
N VAL A 23 4.57 -6.59 20.63
CA VAL A 23 3.76 -5.44 20.23
C VAL A 23 4.57 -4.44 19.41
N TYR A 24 5.81 -4.14 19.82
CA TYR A 24 6.69 -3.23 19.07
C TYR A 24 6.98 -3.74 17.66
N ASP A 25 7.29 -5.04 17.52
CA ASP A 25 7.59 -5.66 16.24
C ASP A 25 6.37 -5.68 15.32
N SER A 26 5.19 -6.01 15.86
CA SER A 26 3.95 -6.03 15.09
C SER A 26 3.52 -4.61 14.68
N VAL A 27 3.71 -3.58 15.53
CA VAL A 27 3.43 -2.17 15.18
C VAL A 27 4.38 -1.68 14.08
N THR A 28 5.65 -2.06 14.13
CA THR A 28 6.63 -1.71 13.10
C THR A 28 6.27 -2.32 11.75
N ARG A 29 5.85 -3.60 11.72
CA ARG A 29 5.33 -4.27 10.53
C ARG A 29 4.05 -3.61 10.00
N PHE A 30 3.15 -3.18 10.88
CA PHE A 30 1.96 -2.43 10.51
C PHE A 30 2.29 -1.10 9.82
N LEU A 31 3.20 -0.30 10.39
CA LEU A 31 3.63 0.97 9.81
C LEU A 31 4.31 0.77 8.45
N GLN A 32 5.11 -0.28 8.30
CA GLN A 32 5.74 -0.66 7.04
C GLN A 32 4.70 -0.94 5.94
N PHE A 33 3.65 -1.68 6.26
CA PHE A 33 2.57 -2.01 5.34
C PHE A 33 1.79 -0.77 4.90
N GLN A 34 1.41 0.09 5.85
CA GLN A 34 0.73 1.36 5.55
C GLN A 34 1.57 2.28 4.67
N LEU A 35 2.87 2.41 4.96
CA LEU A 35 3.76 3.27 4.19
C LEU A 35 3.90 2.78 2.74
N THR A 36 3.95 1.46 2.53
CA THR A 36 3.99 0.84 1.20
C THR A 36 2.73 1.11 0.40
N ALA A 37 1.56 0.89 1.01
CA ALA A 37 0.28 1.12 0.35
C ALA A 37 0.10 2.59 -0.05
N ASN A 38 0.47 3.52 0.82
CA ASN A 38 0.42 4.95 0.53
C ASN A 38 1.40 5.37 -0.58
N MET A 39 2.62 4.82 -0.60
CA MET A 39 3.59 5.05 -1.68
C MET A 39 3.03 4.60 -3.03
N VAL A 40 2.43 3.41 -3.11
CA VAL A 40 1.84 2.89 -4.36
C VAL A 40 0.63 3.74 -4.78
N ALA A 41 -0.23 4.12 -3.83
CA ALA A 41 -1.38 4.99 -4.13
C ALA A 41 -0.94 6.31 -4.76
N ILE A 42 0.10 6.95 -4.23
CA ILE A 42 0.68 8.17 -4.79
C ILE A 42 1.27 7.91 -6.18
N ALA A 43 2.04 6.82 -6.34
CA ALA A 43 2.67 6.49 -7.62
C ALA A 43 1.64 6.20 -8.74
N VAL A 44 0.54 5.53 -8.40
CA VAL A 44 -0.57 5.28 -9.34
C VAL A 44 -1.33 6.56 -9.66
N ALA A 45 -1.59 7.41 -8.65
CA ALA A 45 -2.26 8.69 -8.87
C ALA A 45 -1.43 9.62 -9.78
N VAL A 46 -0.12 9.73 -9.52
CA VAL A 46 0.79 10.57 -10.30
C VAL A 46 0.96 10.02 -11.72
N GLY A 47 1.27 8.74 -11.90
CA GLY A 47 1.46 8.22 -13.26
C GLY A 47 0.15 8.05 -14.03
N GLY A 48 -0.99 7.83 -13.35
CA GLY A 48 -2.32 7.95 -13.97
C GLY A 48 -2.60 9.36 -14.50
N ALA A 49 -2.27 10.39 -13.73
CA ALA A 49 -2.40 11.78 -14.17
C ALA A 49 -1.50 12.11 -15.38
N VAL A 50 -0.26 11.58 -15.39
CA VAL A 50 0.71 11.80 -16.48
C VAL A 50 0.32 11.03 -17.76
N CYS A 51 -0.12 9.77 -17.63
CA CYS A 51 -0.39 8.91 -18.79
C CYS A 51 -1.80 9.08 -19.38
N LEU A 52 -2.81 9.37 -18.55
CA LEU A 52 -4.23 9.27 -18.95
C LEU A 52 -5.03 10.56 -18.74
N ARG A 53 -4.46 11.60 -18.10
CA ARG A 53 -5.16 12.83 -17.63
C ARG A 53 -6.38 12.60 -16.71
N GLN A 54 -6.79 11.36 -16.51
CA GLN A 54 -7.79 10.89 -15.55
C GLN A 54 -7.21 9.71 -14.79
N SER A 55 -7.31 9.73 -13.46
CA SER A 55 -6.85 8.62 -12.63
C SER A 55 -7.76 7.40 -12.82
N PRO A 56 -7.20 6.21 -13.10
CA PRO A 56 -7.98 4.97 -13.23
C PRO A 56 -8.56 4.52 -11.88
N LEU A 57 -8.12 5.10 -10.77
CA LEU A 57 -8.68 4.90 -9.43
C LEU A 57 -9.36 6.17 -8.96
N SER A 58 -10.64 6.06 -8.58
CA SER A 58 -11.39 7.15 -7.96
C SER A 58 -10.89 7.41 -6.54
N ALA A 59 -10.96 8.67 -6.08
CA ALA A 59 -10.59 9.05 -4.71
C ALA A 59 -11.34 8.23 -3.65
N VAL A 60 -12.62 7.92 -3.90
CA VAL A 60 -13.45 7.10 -2.99
C VAL A 60 -12.96 5.66 -2.92
N GLN A 61 -12.50 5.09 -4.04
CA GLN A 61 -11.95 3.73 -4.10
C GLN A 61 -10.65 3.63 -3.29
N MET A 62 -9.77 4.63 -3.41
CA MET A 62 -8.54 4.68 -2.62
C MET A 62 -8.83 4.82 -1.12
N LEU A 63 -9.81 5.64 -0.74
CA LEU A 63 -10.23 5.80 0.66
C LEU A 63 -10.79 4.49 1.23
N TRP A 64 -11.64 3.80 0.47
CA TRP A 64 -12.20 2.52 0.88
C TRP A 64 -11.13 1.45 1.08
N VAL A 65 -10.16 1.39 0.15
CA VAL A 65 -9.04 0.44 0.22
C VAL A 65 -8.18 0.69 1.46
N ASN A 66 -7.80 1.95 1.73
CA ASN A 66 -7.02 2.30 2.91
C ASN A 66 -7.74 1.90 4.22
N LEU A 67 -9.04 2.15 4.32
CA LEU A 67 -9.80 1.82 5.53
C LEU A 67 -9.87 0.32 5.84
N ILE A 68 -10.04 -0.51 4.81
CA ILE A 68 -10.11 -1.98 5.00
C ILE A 68 -8.74 -2.56 5.29
N ILE A 69 -7.72 -2.08 4.59
CA ILE A 69 -6.31 -2.44 4.80
C ILE A 69 -5.89 -2.15 6.24
N ASP A 70 -6.21 -0.96 6.76
CA ASP A 70 -5.89 -0.57 8.12
C ASP A 70 -6.62 -1.43 9.16
N SER A 71 -7.89 -1.77 8.88
CA SER A 71 -8.70 -2.62 9.76
C SER A 71 -8.18 -4.06 9.81
N LEU A 72 -7.85 -4.65 8.67
CA LEU A 72 -7.30 -6.00 8.58
C LEU A 72 -5.90 -6.08 9.21
N ALA A 73 -5.08 -5.05 9.03
CA ALA A 73 -3.73 -5.02 9.60
C ALA A 73 -3.76 -4.80 11.12
N SER A 74 -4.71 -4.02 11.65
CA SER A 74 -4.97 -3.91 13.09
C SER A 74 -5.47 -5.24 13.68
N LEU A 75 -6.28 -5.99 12.95
CA LEU A 75 -6.73 -7.32 13.37
C LEU A 75 -5.56 -8.32 13.39
N ALA A 76 -4.66 -8.27 12.41
CA ALA A 76 -3.43 -9.06 12.39
C ALA A 76 -2.53 -8.71 13.59
N LEU A 77 -2.36 -7.42 13.90
CA LEU A 77 -1.64 -6.95 15.08
C LEU A 77 -2.20 -7.54 16.39
N ALA A 78 -3.53 -7.62 16.50
CA ALA A 78 -4.19 -8.14 17.70
C ALA A 78 -4.07 -9.67 17.85
N THR A 79 -3.73 -10.39 16.77
CA THR A 79 -3.70 -11.86 16.74
C THR A 79 -2.29 -12.45 16.78
N ASP A 80 -1.26 -11.63 16.58
CA ASP A 80 0.15 -12.04 16.72
C ASP A 80 0.48 -12.39 18.18
N ALA A 81 0.60 -13.68 18.48
CA ALA A 81 1.09 -14.16 19.77
C ALA A 81 2.62 -14.12 19.84
N PRO A 82 3.22 -13.88 21.03
CA PRO A 82 4.67 -13.82 21.17
C PRO A 82 5.32 -15.18 20.92
N ASN A 83 6.29 -15.21 19.99
CA ASN A 83 7.14 -16.38 19.77
C ASN A 83 8.14 -16.55 20.93
N ALA A 84 8.41 -17.79 21.33
CA ALA A 84 9.34 -18.10 22.41
C ALA A 84 10.78 -17.59 22.15
N ASP A 85 11.14 -17.44 20.87
CA ASP A 85 12.43 -16.91 20.44
C ASP A 85 12.59 -15.40 20.60
N VAL A 86 11.51 -14.64 20.88
CA VAL A 86 11.59 -13.18 21.11
C VAL A 86 12.58 -12.84 22.22
N LEU A 87 12.73 -13.71 23.21
CA LEU A 87 13.65 -13.50 24.33
C LEU A 87 15.11 -13.85 23.99
N THR A 88 15.36 -14.58 22.91
CA THR A 88 16.71 -14.98 22.47
C THR A 88 17.36 -13.94 21.56
N THR A 89 16.55 -13.15 20.84
CA THR A 89 17.03 -12.07 19.98
C THR A 89 17.51 -10.90 20.84
N PRO A 90 18.66 -10.25 20.52
CA PRO A 90 19.09 -9.05 21.22
C PRO A 90 18.01 -7.94 21.15
N PRO A 91 17.92 -7.08 22.18
CA PRO A 91 16.94 -6.00 22.20
C PRO A 91 17.20 -4.99 21.06
N HIS A 92 16.11 -4.51 20.45
CA HIS A 92 16.16 -3.42 19.47
C HIS A 92 16.81 -2.18 20.11
N ARG A 93 17.79 -1.59 19.42
CA ARG A 93 18.42 -0.36 19.91
C ARG A 93 17.49 0.82 19.63
N PRO A 94 17.42 1.83 20.50
CA PRO A 94 16.64 3.04 20.23
C PRO A 94 17.06 3.78 18.95
N THR A 95 18.27 3.52 18.46
CA THR A 95 18.85 4.12 17.25
C THR A 95 18.56 3.32 15.98
N ASP A 96 17.96 2.12 16.09
CA ASP A 96 17.70 1.29 14.93
C ASP A 96 16.56 1.92 14.10
N PRO A 97 16.75 2.09 12.79
CA PRO A 97 15.70 2.64 11.94
C PRO A 97 14.53 1.66 11.87
N ILE A 98 13.33 2.16 12.12
CA ILE A 98 12.05 1.43 11.99
C ILE A 98 11.95 0.75 10.61
N VAL A 99 12.48 1.41 9.56
CA VAL A 99 12.56 0.87 8.21
C VAL A 99 14.02 0.52 7.87
N THR A 100 14.33 -0.77 7.90
CA THR A 100 15.65 -1.30 7.50
C THR A 100 15.79 -1.27 5.97
N PRO A 101 17.00 -1.08 5.39
CA PRO A 101 17.21 -1.15 3.93
C PRO A 101 16.75 -2.46 3.28
N THR A 102 16.77 -3.58 4.02
CA THR A 102 16.20 -4.86 3.56
C THR A 102 14.69 -4.78 3.38
N VAL A 103 13.99 -4.21 4.36
CA VAL A 103 12.56 -3.93 4.29
C VAL A 103 12.27 -2.99 3.11
N LEU A 104 13.04 -1.91 2.95
CA LEU A 104 12.87 -0.97 1.85
C LEU A 104 13.02 -1.64 0.47
N LYS A 105 13.95 -2.58 0.30
CA LYS A 105 14.08 -3.36 -0.95
C LYS A 105 12.83 -4.19 -1.24
N HIS A 106 12.25 -4.82 -0.22
CA HIS A 106 10.98 -5.55 -0.36
C HIS A 106 9.82 -4.61 -0.74
N ILE A 107 9.70 -3.46 -0.06
CA ILE A 107 8.71 -2.42 -0.35
C ILE A 107 8.82 -1.95 -1.81
N LEU A 108 10.04 -1.60 -2.25
CA LEU A 108 10.29 -1.10 -3.60
C LEU A 108 10.01 -2.18 -4.65
N GLY A 109 10.40 -3.44 -4.40
CA GLY A 109 10.12 -4.56 -5.29
C GLY A 109 8.62 -4.81 -5.46
N GLN A 110 7.87 -4.86 -4.35
CA GLN A 110 6.42 -5.02 -4.38
C GLN A 110 5.73 -3.83 -5.05
N SER A 111 6.16 -2.60 -4.76
CA SER A 111 5.61 -1.40 -5.38
C SER A 111 5.85 -1.38 -6.89
N ALA A 112 7.06 -1.74 -7.33
CA ALA A 112 7.40 -1.83 -8.75
C ALA A 112 6.57 -2.92 -9.47
N TYR A 113 6.37 -4.07 -8.84
CA TYR A 113 5.52 -5.13 -9.35
C TYR A 113 4.07 -4.66 -9.52
N GLN A 114 3.47 -4.05 -8.49
CA GLN A 114 2.10 -3.55 -8.54
C GLN A 114 1.94 -2.48 -9.62
N LEU A 115 2.89 -1.55 -9.74
CA LEU A 115 2.88 -0.53 -10.79
C LEU A 115 2.95 -1.18 -12.18
N ALA A 116 3.84 -2.15 -12.39
CA ALA A 116 3.98 -2.83 -13.68
C ALA A 116 2.69 -3.54 -14.09
N VAL A 117 1.99 -4.20 -13.16
CA VAL A 117 0.71 -4.87 -13.43
C VAL A 117 -0.38 -3.85 -13.77
N LEU A 118 -0.52 -2.78 -12.99
CA LEU A 118 -1.57 -1.77 -13.21
C LEU A 118 -1.36 -1.02 -14.54
N TYR A 119 -0.13 -0.57 -14.82
CA TYR A 119 0.17 0.05 -16.11
C TYR A 119 0.11 -0.94 -17.28
N GLY A 120 0.41 -2.23 -17.04
CA GLY A 120 0.25 -3.28 -18.04
C GLY A 120 -1.22 -3.49 -18.44
N ILE A 121 -2.14 -3.50 -17.47
CA ILE A 121 -3.59 -3.61 -17.73
C ILE A 121 -4.10 -2.41 -18.52
N VAL A 122 -3.73 -1.20 -18.09
CA VAL A 122 -4.08 0.05 -18.78
C VAL A 122 -3.49 0.08 -20.20
N GLY A 123 -2.21 -0.31 -20.35
CA GLY A 123 -1.52 -0.35 -21.63
C GLY A 123 -2.04 -1.43 -22.58
N MET A 124 -2.58 -2.53 -22.05
CA MET A 124 -3.24 -3.55 -22.86
C MET A 124 -4.57 -3.07 -23.44
N GLU A 125 -5.35 -2.29 -22.68
CA GLU A 125 -6.57 -1.66 -23.20
C GLU A 125 -6.23 -0.67 -24.33
N SER A 126 -5.19 0.15 -24.17
CA SER A 126 -4.77 1.09 -25.22
C SER A 126 -4.15 0.41 -26.44
N ALA A 127 -3.53 -0.77 -26.29
CA ALA A 127 -3.03 -1.57 -27.41
C ALA A 127 -4.16 -2.27 -28.20
N MET A 128 -5.28 -2.58 -27.55
CA MET A 128 -6.43 -3.28 -28.16
C MET A 128 -7.37 -2.33 -28.92
N GLN A 129 -7.30 -1.01 -28.67
CA GLN A 129 -7.95 0.05 -29.46
C GLN A 129 -6.93 1.09 -29.94
N PRO A 130 -6.28 0.87 -31.12
CA PRO A 130 -5.21 1.74 -31.61
C PRO A 130 -5.66 3.14 -32.08
N ASP A 131 -6.97 3.43 -32.15
CA ASP A 131 -7.50 4.75 -32.53
C ASP A 131 -7.40 5.80 -31.40
N MET A 132 -6.88 5.42 -30.23
CA MET A 132 -6.81 6.29 -29.06
C MET A 132 -5.37 6.48 -28.56
N LEU A 133 -4.51 7.04 -29.41
CA LEU A 133 -3.25 7.62 -28.93
C LEU A 133 -3.57 8.77 -27.95
N PRO A 134 -3.11 8.72 -26.67
CA PRO A 134 -3.40 9.76 -25.68
C PRO A 134 -2.58 11.04 -25.89
N PHE A 135 -1.83 11.14 -27.00
CA PHE A 135 -0.90 12.23 -27.25
C PHE A 135 -0.96 12.70 -28.72
N HIS A 136 -2.09 13.28 -29.12
CA HIS A 136 -2.03 14.27 -30.19
C HIS A 136 -1.45 15.55 -29.58
N GLY A 137 -0.33 16.05 -30.14
CA GLY A 137 0.38 17.24 -29.63
C GLY A 137 -0.46 18.53 -29.57
N ASN A 138 -1.70 18.47 -30.05
CA ASN A 138 -2.70 19.51 -30.15
C ASN A 138 -3.54 19.65 -28.85
N ASP A 139 -3.58 18.61 -28.00
CA ASP A 139 -4.45 18.51 -26.82
C ASP A 139 -3.95 19.29 -25.59
N LEU A 140 -2.76 19.90 -25.69
CA LEU A 140 -2.21 20.81 -24.69
C LEU A 140 -2.67 22.26 -24.89
N LEU A 141 -3.01 22.65 -26.13
CA LEU A 141 -3.46 24.01 -26.48
C LEU A 141 -4.99 24.14 -26.59
N LEU A 142 -5.69 23.03 -26.89
CA LEU A 142 -7.15 23.01 -27.07
C LEU A 142 -7.98 23.48 -25.85
N PRO A 143 -7.60 23.20 -24.58
CA PRO A 143 -8.34 23.68 -23.40
C PRO A 143 -8.24 25.20 -23.19
N LEU A 144 -7.21 25.85 -23.73
CA LEU A 144 -7.03 27.31 -23.67
C LEU A 144 -7.90 28.06 -24.69
N LEU A 145 -8.42 27.36 -25.70
CA LEU A 145 -9.30 27.91 -26.74
C LEU A 145 -10.80 27.70 -26.42
N GLY A 146 -11.14 27.30 -25.19
CA GLY A 146 -12.54 27.15 -24.74
C GLY A 146 -13.32 26.01 -25.41
N SER A 147 -12.63 25.13 -26.14
CA SER A 147 -13.23 23.99 -26.82
C SER A 147 -13.13 22.75 -25.92
N THR A 148 -14.27 22.22 -25.46
CA THR A 148 -14.29 20.91 -24.76
C THR A 148 -13.75 19.84 -25.71
N PRO A 149 -12.86 18.93 -25.26
CA PRO A 149 -12.34 17.88 -26.13
C PRO A 149 -13.49 17.04 -26.70
N ILE A 150 -13.53 16.92 -28.02
CA ILE A 150 -14.44 16.02 -28.72
C ILE A 150 -14.05 14.59 -28.33
N GLY A 151 -14.89 13.93 -27.55
CA GLY A 151 -14.96 12.47 -27.46
C GLY A 151 -13.66 11.74 -27.10
N GLY A 152 -12.98 12.11 -26.02
CA GLY A 152 -12.05 11.18 -25.38
C GLY A 152 -12.88 10.14 -24.61
N SER A 153 -13.08 8.94 -25.15
CA SER A 153 -13.59 7.80 -24.38
C SER A 153 -12.70 7.58 -23.15
N GLY A 154 -13.12 8.08 -21.99
CA GLY A 154 -12.48 7.72 -20.72
C GLY A 154 -12.41 6.20 -20.57
N LEU A 155 -11.50 5.72 -19.71
CA LEU A 155 -11.32 4.27 -19.50
C LEU A 155 -12.67 3.57 -19.38
N THR A 156 -12.81 2.44 -20.07
CA THR A 156 -14.05 1.67 -20.02
C THR A 156 -14.37 1.35 -18.55
N SER A 157 -15.65 1.42 -18.15
CA SER A 157 -16.06 1.08 -16.78
C SER A 157 -15.52 -0.30 -16.36
N THR A 158 -15.45 -1.24 -17.31
CA THR A 158 -14.85 -2.58 -17.11
C THR A 158 -13.36 -2.53 -16.78
N CYS A 159 -12.57 -1.70 -17.46
CA CYS A 159 -11.13 -1.56 -17.17
C CYS A 159 -10.90 -0.95 -15.79
N THR A 160 -11.64 0.12 -15.47
CA THR A 160 -11.62 0.75 -14.13
C THR A 160 -11.92 -0.25 -13.02
N THR A 161 -12.97 -1.08 -13.20
CA THR A 161 -13.31 -2.13 -12.22
C THR A 161 -12.24 -3.22 -12.13
N LEU A 162 -11.62 -3.61 -13.25
CA LEU A 162 -10.57 -4.63 -13.29
C LEU A 162 -9.29 -4.14 -12.60
N VAL A 163 -8.87 -2.91 -12.88
CA VAL A 163 -7.73 -2.24 -12.21
C VAL A 163 -7.99 -2.17 -10.71
N PHE A 164 -9.19 -1.75 -10.29
CA PHE A 164 -9.57 -1.70 -8.88
C PHE A 164 -9.55 -3.09 -8.23
N ASN A 165 -10.15 -4.10 -8.85
CA ASN A 165 -10.21 -5.46 -8.29
C ASN A 165 -8.81 -6.08 -8.17
N THR A 166 -7.98 -5.93 -9.20
CA THR A 166 -6.59 -6.42 -9.19
C THR A 166 -5.77 -5.70 -8.12
N PHE A 167 -5.94 -4.39 -7.97
CA PHE A 167 -5.29 -3.61 -6.93
C PHE A 167 -5.68 -4.09 -5.52
N VAL A 168 -6.97 -4.32 -5.26
CA VAL A 168 -7.45 -4.85 -3.97
C VAL A 168 -6.79 -6.20 -3.64
N TRP A 169 -6.77 -7.14 -4.58
CA TRP A 169 -6.12 -8.45 -4.36
C TRP A 169 -4.62 -8.33 -4.14
N MET A 170 -3.95 -7.46 -4.88
CA MET A 170 -2.51 -7.22 -4.69
C MET A 170 -2.21 -6.65 -3.29
N GLN A 171 -3.10 -5.80 -2.75
CA GLN A 171 -2.93 -5.27 -1.39
C GLN A 171 -3.19 -6.33 -0.31
N LEU A 172 -4.18 -7.20 -0.51
CA LEU A 172 -4.42 -8.34 0.40
C LEU A 172 -3.24 -9.30 0.44
N PHE A 173 -2.66 -9.66 -0.72
CA PHE A 173 -1.49 -10.53 -0.74
C PHE A 173 -0.23 -9.85 -0.22
N ASN A 174 -0.08 -8.54 -0.43
CA ASN A 174 1.01 -7.78 0.18
C ASN A 174 0.92 -7.80 1.72
N GLN A 175 -0.29 -7.83 2.29
CA GLN A 175 -0.49 -7.95 3.74
C GLN A 175 0.02 -9.29 4.29
N ILE A 176 -0.14 -10.39 3.54
CA ILE A 176 0.32 -11.72 3.93
C ILE A 176 1.85 -11.86 3.79
N ASN A 177 2.44 -11.10 2.87
CA ASN A 177 3.87 -11.14 2.57
C ASN A 177 4.72 -10.18 3.44
N CYS A 178 4.07 -9.29 4.20
CA CYS A 178 4.70 -8.42 5.20
C CYS A 178 4.74 -9.12 6.56
#